data_AF-A0A7Z9WC57-F1
#
_entry.id   AF-A0A7Z9WC57-F1
#
_cell.length_a   1.000
_cell.length_b   1.000
_cell.length_c   1.000
_cell.angle_alpha   90.00
_cell.angle_beta   90.00
_cell.angle_gamma   90.00
#
_symmetry.space_group_name_H-M   'P 1'
#
loop_
_entity.id
_entity.type
_entity.pdbx_description
1 polymer ?
#
loop_
_entity_poly.entity_id
_entity_poly.type
_entity_poly.pdbx_seq_one_letter_code
_entity_poly.pdbx_strand_id
1 'polypeptide(L)'
;PLITTNCAVLGAAILVIRREYSFLEGVIFSFSAAGGFALALILMAGIRERLEVVNVPRPLVGTAIGLVIAGLMSLAFFGFMGVDASLKALIQE
;
A
#
# COMPACT_ATOMS: atom_id res chain seq x y z
N PRO A 1 -12.82 -13.75 8.43
CA PRO A 1 -11.87 -14.51 7.61
C PRO A 1 -11.02 -13.70 6.61
N LEU A 2 -11.53 -12.61 6.01
CA LEU A 2 -10.75 -11.82 5.02
C LEU A 2 -9.47 -11.17 5.56
N ILE A 3 -9.40 -10.88 6.86
CA ILE A 3 -8.22 -10.25 7.49
C ILE A 3 -7.09 -11.27 7.67
N THR A 4 -7.40 -12.49 8.12
CA THR A 4 -6.40 -13.54 8.37
C THR A 4 -5.81 -14.12 7.09
N THR A 5 -6.50 -13.96 5.95
CA THR A 5 -6.02 -14.34 4.61
C THR A 5 -5.55 -13.14 3.79
N ASN A 6 -5.26 -12.00 4.44
CA ASN A 6 -4.85 -10.79 3.74
C ASN A 6 -3.40 -10.91 3.23
N CYS A 7 -3.19 -10.56 1.96
CA CYS A 7 -1.89 -10.66 1.29
C CYS A 7 -0.83 -9.70 1.86
N ALA A 8 -1.22 -8.50 2.30
CA ALA A 8 -0.30 -7.53 2.89
C ALA A 8 0.18 -8.00 4.27
N VAL A 9 -0.72 -8.57 5.09
CA VAL A 9 -0.38 -9.11 6.42
C VAL A 9 0.56 -10.30 6.31
N LEU A 10 0.25 -11.25 5.41
CA LEU A 10 1.14 -12.38 5.13
C LEU A 10 2.51 -11.93 4.61
N GLY A 11 2.53 -10.94 3.70
CA GLY A 11 3.76 -10.39 3.15
C GLY A 11 4.65 -9.74 4.21
N ALA A 12 4.07 -8.97 5.14
CA ALA A 12 4.81 -8.37 6.25
C ALA A 12 5.47 -9.45 7.13
N ALA A 13 4.75 -10.51 7.48
CA ALA A 13 5.30 -11.61 8.26
C ALA A 13 6.46 -12.32 7.55
N ILE A 14 6.32 -12.59 6.24
CA ILE A 14 7.40 -13.20 5.44
C ILE A 14 8.63 -12.28 5.38
N LEU A 15 8.44 -10.96 5.23
CA LEU A 15 9.53 -9.99 5.16
C LEU A 15 10.32 -9.89 6.47
N VAL A 16 9.65 -9.94 7.62
CA VAL A 16 10.30 -9.97 8.95
C VAL A 16 11.21 -11.18 9.07
N ILE A 17 10.74 -12.35 8.64
CA ILE A 17 11.52 -13.60 8.66
C ILE A 17 12.69 -13.53 7.67
N ARG A 18 12.44 -13.09 6.44
CA ARG A 18 13.46 -13.01 5.38
C ARG A 18 14.59 -12.03 5.68
N ARG A 19 14.32 -10.99 6.47
CA ARG A 19 15.30 -9.98 6.87
C ARG A 19 15.91 -10.23 8.25
N GLU A 20 15.55 -11.34 8.89
CA GLU A 20 16.06 -11.75 10.22
C GLU A 20 15.96 -10.65 11.28
N TYR A 21 14.86 -9.89 11.26
CA TYR A 21 14.64 -8.82 12.25
C TYR A 21 14.47 -9.39 13.66
N SER A 22 15.05 -8.70 14.65
CA SER A 22 14.79 -8.97 16.05
C SER A 22 13.33 -8.66 16.42
N PHE A 23 12.87 -9.09 17.60
CA PHE A 23 11.48 -8.88 18.03
C PHE A 23 11.06 -7.40 17.98
N LEU A 24 11.93 -6.49 18.48
CA LEU A 24 11.63 -5.07 18.52
C LEU A 24 11.61 -4.45 17.12
N GLU A 25 12.58 -4.79 16.26
CA GLU A 25 12.63 -4.34 14.87
C GLU A 25 11.42 -4.85 14.07
N GLY A 26 11.04 -6.12 14.27
CA GLY A 26 9.87 -6.73 13.64
C GLY A 26 8.55 -6.05 14.03
N VAL A 27 8.39 -5.64 15.30
CA VAL A 27 7.23 -4.87 15.76
C VAL A 27 7.18 -3.49 15.09
N ILE A 28 8.30 -2.76 15.09
CA ILE A 28 8.37 -1.41 14.49
C ILE A 28 8.13 -1.48 12.97
N PHE A 29 8.72 -2.48 12.30
CA PHE A 29 8.52 -2.73 10.87
C PHE A 29 7.06 -3.04 10.55
N SER A 30 6.44 -3.95 11.31
CA SER A 30 5.06 -4.36 11.10
C SER A 30 4.08 -3.21 11.36
N PHE A 31 4.34 -2.37 12.38
CA PHE A 31 3.53 -1.18 12.66
C PHE A 31 3.63 -0.16 11.53
N SER A 32 4.83 0.10 11.02
CA SER A 32 5.06 0.99 9.89
C SER A 32 4.40 0.46 8.60
N ALA A 33 4.51 -0.85 8.34
CA ALA A 33 3.86 -1.50 7.21
C ALA A 33 2.33 -1.43 7.29
N ALA A 34 1.76 -1.62 8.49
CA ALA A 34 0.32 -1.45 8.73
C ALA A 34 -0.13 0.00 8.49
N GLY A 35 0.67 0.98 8.91
CA GLY A 35 0.42 2.39 8.64
C GLY A 35 0.36 2.71 7.13
N GLY A 36 1.31 2.20 6.35
CA GLY A 36 1.31 2.34 4.90
C GLY A 36 0.11 1.67 4.23
N PHE A 37 -0.27 0.47 4.70
CA PHE A 37 -1.45 -0.24 4.20
C PHE A 37 -2.75 0.51 4.54
N ALA A 38 -2.87 1.07 5.74
CA ALA A 38 -4.01 1.89 6.14
C ALA A 38 -4.15 3.13 5.25
N LEU A 39 -3.04 3.82 4.97
CA LEU A 39 -3.03 4.96 4.05
C LEU A 39 -3.54 4.58 2.65
N ALA A 40 -3.06 3.46 2.10
CA ALA A 40 -3.52 2.96 0.81
C ALA A 40 -5.03 2.66 0.79
N LEU A 41 -5.57 2.06 1.86
CA LEU A 41 -7.00 1.80 1.99
C LEU A 41 -7.85 3.08 2.08
N ILE A 42 -7.38 4.08 2.84
CA ILE A 42 -8.07 5.37 2.97
C ILE A 42 -8.13 6.08 1.61
N LEU A 43 -7.02 6.10 0.87
CA LEU A 43 -6.97 6.69 -0.48
C LEU A 43 -7.91 5.95 -1.45
N MET A 44 -7.87 4.62 -1.44
CA MET A 44 -8.76 3.80 -2.27
C MET A 44 -10.24 4.06 -1.95
N ALA A 45 -10.59 4.20 -0.67
CA ALA A 45 -11.94 4.50 -0.21
C ALA A 45 -12.40 5.90 -0.68
N GLY A 46 -11.56 6.92 -0.51
CA GLY A 46 -11.88 8.29 -0.95
C GLY A 46 -12.07 8.40 -2.46
N ILE A 47 -11.25 7.70 -3.26
CA ILE A 47 -11.45 7.67 -4.72
C ILE A 47 -12.76 6.96 -5.07
N ARG A 48 -13.11 5.88 -4.37
CA ARG A 48 -14.37 5.15 -4.61
C ARG A 48 -15.60 5.99 -4.29
N GLU A 49 -15.61 6.70 -3.17
CA GLU A 49 -16.68 7.62 -2.80
C GLU A 49 -16.91 8.68 -3.89
N ARG A 50 -15.83 9.25 -4.44
CA ARG A 50 -15.93 10.22 -5.54
C ARG A 50 -16.46 9.61 -6.84
N LEU A 51 -16.24 8.32 -7.08
CA LEU A 51 -16.74 7.64 -8.28
C LEU A 51 -18.23 7.32 -8.22
N GLU A 52 -18.82 7.26 -7.03
CA GLU A 52 -20.28 7.04 -6.87
C GLU A 52 -21.11 8.21 -7.40
N VAL A 53 -20.54 9.43 -7.40
CA VAL A 53 -21.21 10.64 -7.90
C VAL A 53 -20.87 10.97 -9.36
N VAL A 54 -20.08 10.14 -10.05
CA VAL A 54 -19.62 10.35 -11.42
C VAL A 54 -20.21 9.29 -12.36
N ASN A 55 -20.47 9.67 -13.61
CA ASN A 55 -20.94 8.74 -14.63
C ASN A 55 -19.82 7.77 -15.07
N VAL A 56 -19.80 6.59 -14.46
CA VAL A 56 -18.92 5.48 -14.86
C VAL A 56 -19.64 4.61 -15.91
N PRO A 57 -18.99 4.22 -17.02
CA PRO A 57 -19.60 3.34 -18.01
C PRO A 57 -20.00 2.00 -17.39
N ARG A 58 -21.22 1.53 -17.68
CA ARG A 58 -21.84 0.31 -17.13
C ARG A 58 -20.91 -0.91 -16.99
N PRO A 59 -20.07 -1.29 -18.00
CA PRO A 59 -19.21 -2.47 -17.87
C PRO A 59 -18.06 -2.31 -16.86
N LEU A 60 -17.73 -1.08 -16.42
CA LEU A 60 -16.64 -0.83 -15.48
C LEU A 60 -17.11 -0.69 -14.03
N VAL A 61 -18.42 -0.61 -13.79
CA VAL A 61 -18.97 -0.36 -12.45
C VAL A 61 -18.59 -1.48 -11.48
N GLY A 62 -18.24 -1.12 -10.25
CA GLY A 62 -17.88 -2.06 -9.19
C GLY A 62 -16.40 -2.44 -9.17
N THR A 63 -16.09 -3.73 -9.30
CA THR A 63 -14.72 -4.24 -9.11
C THR A 63 -13.78 -3.85 -10.24
N ALA A 64 -14.28 -3.76 -11.48
CA ALA A 64 -13.47 -3.46 -12.65
C ALA A 64 -12.80 -2.07 -12.56
N ILE A 65 -13.56 -1.02 -12.26
CA ILE A 65 -12.97 0.31 -12.01
C ILE A 65 -12.07 0.31 -10.78
N GLY A 66 -12.38 -0.49 -9.76
CA GLY A 66 -11.51 -0.71 -8.60
C GLY A 66 -10.10 -1.16 -8.99
N LEU A 67 -9.98 -2.12 -9.90
CA LEU A 67 -8.69 -2.61 -10.40
C LEU A 67 -7.94 -1.55 -11.21
N VAL A 68 -8.64 -0.75 -12.02
CA VAL A 68 -8.03 0.37 -12.76
C VAL A 68 -7.44 1.39 -11.79
N ILE A 69 -8.21 1.80 -10.78
CA ILE A 69 -7.72 2.75 -9.77
C ILE A 69 -6.54 2.14 -9.00
N ALA A 70 -6.59 0.86 -8.63
CA ALA A 70 -5.49 0.21 -7.94
C ALA A 70 -4.18 0.24 -8.77
N GLY A 71 -4.29 0.06 -10.09
CA GLY A 71 -3.16 0.21 -11.01
C GLY A 71 -2.65 1.65 -11.14
N LEU A 72 -3.53 2.65 -11.20
CA LEU A 72 -3.13 4.06 -11.21
C LEU A 72 -2.50 4.48 -9.88
N MET A 73 -3.02 3.96 -8.76
CA MET A 73 -2.50 4.20 -7.42
C MET A 73 -1.12 3.56 -7.24
N SER A 74 -0.88 2.38 -7.82
CA SER A 74 0.45 1.76 -7.78
C SER A 74 1.48 2.58 -8.57
N LEU A 75 1.10 3.16 -9.72
CA LEU A 75 1.96 4.09 -10.47
C LEU A 75 2.27 5.36 -9.66
N ALA A 76 1.29 5.91 -8.95
CA ALA A 76 1.50 7.04 -8.06
C ALA A 76 2.48 6.69 -6.92
N PHE A 77 2.33 5.52 -6.31
CA PHE A 77 3.24 5.03 -5.27
C PHE A 77 4.64 4.69 -5.81
N PHE A 78 4.75 4.30 -7.08
CA PHE A 78 6.05 4.08 -7.74
C PHE A 78 6.90 5.36 -7.74
N GLY A 79 6.28 6.54 -7.70
CA GLY A 79 6.99 7.82 -7.54
C GLY A 79 7.77 7.96 -6.23
N PHE A 80 7.50 7.14 -5.22
CA PHE A 80 8.29 7.09 -3.98
C PHE A 80 9.53 6.19 -4.09
N MET A 81 9.71 5.49 -5.21
CA MET A 81 10.93 4.72 -5.44
C MET A 81 12.13 5.65 -5.61
N GLY A 82 13.21 5.35 -4.90
CA GLY A 82 14.44 6.15 -4.91
C GLY A 82 14.55 7.15 -3.74
N VAL A 83 13.51 7.32 -2.92
CA VAL A 83 13.57 8.18 -1.72
C VAL A 83 14.70 7.75 -0.76
N ASP A 84 14.93 6.45 -0.60
CA ASP A 84 16.03 5.92 0.23
C ASP A 84 17.42 6.32 -0.31
N ALA A 85 17.60 6.29 -1.63
CA ALA A 85 18.86 6.66 -2.27
C ALA A 85 19.12 8.17 -2.17
N SER A 86 18.09 8.99 -2.42
CA SER A 86 18.19 10.44 -2.24
C SER A 86 18.42 10.83 -0.78
N LEU A 87 17.79 10.16 0.18
CA LEU A 87 17.98 10.44 1.60
C LEU A 87 19.39 10.08 2.07
N LYS A 88 19.94 8.94 1.63
CA LYS A 88 21.33 8.55 1.93
C LYS A 88 22.34 9.55 1.36
N ALA A 89 22.10 10.06 0.15
CA ALA A 89 22.95 11.09 -0.44
C ALA A 89 22.97 12.40 0.37
N LEU A 90 21.88 12.75 1.05
CA LEU A 90 21.80 13.94 1.90
C LEU A 90 22.41 13.75 3.30
N ILE A 91 22.49 12.51 3.79
CA ILE A 91 23.06 12.18 5.11
C ILE A 91 24.57 11.88 5.02
N GLN A 92 25.10 11.64 3.81
CA GLN A 92 26.53 11.40 3.57
C GLN A 92 27.35 12.66 3.23
N GLU A 93 26.80 13.86 3.39
CA GLU A 93 27.56 15.14 3.42
C GLU A 93 27.98 15.50 4.85
#